data_AF-R5A184-F1
#
_entry.id   AF-R5A184-F1
#
_cell.length_a   1.000
_cell.length_b   1.000
_cell.length_c   1.000
_cell.angle_alpha   90.00
_cell.angle_beta   90.00
_cell.angle_gamma   90.00
#
_symmetry.space_group_name_H-M   'P 1'
#
loop_
_entity.id
_entity.type
_entity.pdbx_description
1 polymer ?
#
loop_
_entity_poly.entity_id
_entity_poly.type
_entity_poly.pdbx_seq_one_letter_code
_entity_poly.pdbx_strand_id
1 'polypeptide(L)'
;MAYGTHVYPDSVHTEGITSITKEDVGYADAWGGVIKLIGEVKKLENGRVHIQVAPMFISRESQLANVDDVFNGILVRGDATGDVVFYGKGAGKLPTASAVVADVIDCVRHLRSDRKILFWEDSKPDYVQPWEDTPQDLFVRVSGEGDSDSLFDLVQQVFPEAVRLIRRDEEQGETGFTLSEVTENQLKAKIPALEERGLKLENRITIADF
;
A
#
# COMPACT_ATOMS: atom_id res chain seq x y z
N MET A 1 6.50 -5.32 16.17
CA MET A 1 7.43 -4.32 16.73
C MET A 1 6.75 -3.00 17.05
N ALA A 2 6.13 -2.32 16.08
CA ALA A 2 5.52 -1.00 16.30
C ALA A 2 4.40 -0.98 17.37
N TYR A 3 3.56 -2.02 17.41
CA TYR A 3 2.36 -2.05 18.28
C TYR A 3 2.42 -3.09 19.41
N GLY A 4 3.59 -3.67 19.70
CA GLY A 4 3.79 -4.55 20.87
C GLY A 4 3.16 -5.96 20.80
N THR A 5 2.30 -6.24 19.82
CA THR A 5 1.64 -7.56 19.65
C THR A 5 2.28 -8.38 18.53
N HIS A 6 2.30 -9.71 18.67
CA HIS A 6 2.71 -10.63 17.62
C HIS A 6 1.66 -10.72 16.49
N VAL A 7 2.13 -10.78 15.23
CA VAL A 7 1.31 -10.95 14.03
C VAL A 7 1.90 -12.08 13.20
N TYR A 8 1.05 -13.02 12.78
CA TYR A 8 1.46 -14.13 11.93
C TYR A 8 1.54 -13.69 10.46
N PRO A 9 2.53 -14.18 9.68
CA PRO A 9 2.66 -13.86 8.26
C PRO A 9 1.38 -14.14 7.44
N ASP A 10 0.68 -15.23 7.75
CA ASP A 10 -0.56 -15.63 7.06
C ASP A 10 -1.71 -14.63 7.26
N SER A 11 -1.61 -13.74 8.25
CA SER A 11 -2.56 -12.66 8.50
C SER A 11 -2.25 -11.39 7.70
N VAL A 12 -1.13 -11.34 6.97
CA VAL A 12 -0.70 -10.16 6.22
C VAL A 12 -1.08 -10.30 4.76
N HIS A 13 -1.96 -9.42 4.28
CA HIS A 13 -2.25 -9.36 2.85
C HIS A 13 -0.97 -9.05 2.07
N THR A 14 -0.69 -9.81 1.01
CA THR A 14 0.53 -9.65 0.21
C THR A 14 0.20 -9.73 -1.27
N GLU A 15 0.48 -8.64 -1.99
CA GLU A 15 0.36 -8.49 -3.43
C GLU A 15 1.72 -8.06 -4.01
N GLY A 16 2.13 -8.70 -5.11
CA GLY A 16 3.37 -8.39 -5.82
C GLY A 16 3.20 -7.32 -6.90
N ILE A 17 4.27 -7.02 -7.63
CA ILE A 17 4.28 -6.00 -8.70
C ILE A 17 4.05 -6.58 -10.11
N THR A 18 3.74 -7.87 -10.23
CA THR A 18 3.69 -8.57 -11.53
C THR A 18 2.54 -8.12 -12.43
N SER A 19 1.47 -7.58 -11.86
CA SER A 19 0.31 -7.02 -12.57
C SER A 19 0.51 -5.56 -12.98
N ILE A 20 1.56 -4.88 -12.50
CA ILE A 20 1.78 -3.47 -12.77
C ILE A 20 2.22 -3.27 -14.22
N THR A 21 1.47 -2.43 -14.92
CA THR A 21 1.67 -2.12 -16.35
C THR A 21 2.25 -0.71 -16.53
N LYS A 22 2.66 -0.39 -17.76
CA LYS A 22 3.16 0.97 -18.08
C LYS A 22 2.05 2.01 -17.98
N GLU A 23 0.84 1.58 -18.31
CA GLU A 23 -0.38 2.34 -18.24
C GLU A 23 -0.64 2.81 -16.80
N ASP A 24 -0.49 1.90 -15.83
CA ASP A 24 -0.63 2.20 -14.41
C ASP A 24 0.43 3.22 -13.94
N VAL A 25 1.67 3.09 -14.40
CA VAL A 25 2.75 4.06 -14.10
C VAL A 25 2.41 5.45 -14.68
N GLY A 26 1.83 5.50 -15.87
CA GLY A 26 1.36 6.74 -16.49
C GLY A 26 0.23 7.40 -15.70
N TYR A 27 -0.71 6.61 -15.18
CA TYR A 27 -1.77 7.12 -14.29
C TYR A 27 -1.20 7.61 -12.96
N ALA A 28 -0.28 6.88 -12.34
CA ALA A 28 0.41 7.35 -11.13
C ALA A 28 1.10 8.69 -11.35
N ASP A 29 1.78 8.89 -12.49
CA ASP A 29 2.40 10.17 -12.83
C ASP A 29 1.37 11.29 -13.00
N ALA A 30 0.26 11.02 -13.69
CA ALA A 30 -0.84 11.96 -13.88
C ALA A 30 -1.53 12.36 -12.56
N TRP A 31 -1.59 11.43 -11.60
CA TRP A 31 -2.08 11.70 -10.24
C TRP A 31 -1.13 12.57 -9.42
N GLY A 32 0.12 12.75 -9.87
CA GLY A 32 1.16 13.49 -9.15
C GLY A 32 2.04 12.60 -8.26
N GLY A 33 2.06 11.30 -8.54
CA GLY A 33 2.72 10.28 -7.72
C GLY A 33 3.64 9.33 -8.48
N VAL A 34 4.01 8.26 -7.77
CA VAL A 34 4.76 7.10 -8.26
C VAL A 34 4.17 5.82 -7.69
N ILE A 35 4.43 4.69 -8.33
CA ILE A 35 4.09 3.37 -7.77
C ILE A 35 5.30 2.84 -7.00
N LYS A 36 5.09 2.42 -5.75
CA LYS A 36 6.08 1.69 -4.95
C LYS A 36 5.43 0.48 -4.29
N LEU A 37 6.21 -0.58 -4.05
CA LEU A 37 5.77 -1.72 -3.24
C LEU A 37 5.93 -1.36 -1.77
N ILE A 38 4.84 -1.26 -1.03
CA ILE A 38 4.83 -0.77 0.35
C ILE A 38 4.35 -1.86 1.29
N GLY A 39 5.13 -2.08 2.36
CA GLY A 39 4.65 -2.74 3.57
C GLY A 39 4.13 -1.68 4.54
N GLU A 40 2.82 -1.71 4.80
CA GLU A 40 2.13 -0.77 5.68
C GLU A 40 1.65 -1.50 6.93
N VAL A 41 1.72 -0.80 8.07
CA VAL A 41 0.96 -1.19 9.27
C VAL A 41 0.39 0.05 9.93
N LYS A 42 -0.93 0.06 10.16
CA LYS A 42 -1.66 1.18 10.77
C LYS A 42 -2.55 0.67 11.89
N LYS A 43 -2.55 1.37 13.04
CA LYS A 43 -3.50 1.10 14.11
C LYS A 43 -4.83 1.78 13.80
N LEU A 44 -5.91 1.02 13.85
CA LEU A 44 -7.27 1.49 13.61
C LEU A 44 -7.91 1.97 14.91
N GLU A 45 -8.94 2.81 14.80
CA GLU A 45 -9.68 3.35 15.96
C GLU A 45 -10.34 2.26 16.81
N ASN A 46 -10.75 1.15 16.17
CA ASN A 46 -11.34 -0.01 16.83
C ASN A 46 -10.32 -0.87 17.62
N GLY A 47 -9.04 -0.45 17.67
CA GLY A 47 -7.97 -1.14 18.39
C GLY A 47 -7.30 -2.28 17.61
N ARG A 48 -7.78 -2.61 16.41
CA ARG A 48 -7.15 -3.56 15.49
C ARG A 48 -6.02 -2.89 14.72
N VAL A 49 -5.27 -3.69 13.97
CA VAL A 49 -4.26 -3.19 13.02
C VAL A 49 -4.65 -3.56 11.60
N HIS A 50 -4.51 -2.60 10.69
CA HIS A 50 -4.43 -2.85 9.26
C HIS A 50 -2.99 -3.16 8.91
N ILE A 51 -2.75 -4.24 8.16
CA ILE A 51 -1.41 -4.65 7.74
C ILE A 51 -1.46 -5.27 6.35
N GLN A 52 -0.64 -4.74 5.45
CA GLN A 52 -0.58 -5.21 4.07
C GLN A 52 0.78 -4.93 3.44
N VAL A 53 1.10 -5.73 2.43
CA VAL A 53 2.18 -5.48 1.47
C VAL A 53 1.54 -5.43 0.09
N ALA A 54 1.51 -4.27 -0.56
CA ALA A 54 0.91 -4.13 -1.88
C ALA A 54 1.57 -3.00 -2.67
N PRO A 55 1.48 -3.00 -4.02
CA PRO A 55 1.79 -1.82 -4.80
C PRO A 55 0.85 -0.68 -4.40
N MET A 56 1.41 0.52 -4.20
CA MET A 56 0.64 1.71 -3.83
C MET A 56 1.06 2.92 -4.67
N PHE A 57 0.11 3.78 -4.98
CA PHE A 57 0.36 5.14 -5.43
C PHE A 57 0.82 5.98 -4.23
N ILE A 58 1.95 6.64 -4.39
CA ILE A 58 2.52 7.51 -3.35
C ILE A 58 2.75 8.87 -3.97
N SER A 59 2.38 9.93 -3.25
CA SER A 59 2.63 11.30 -3.69
C SER A 59 4.12 11.52 -3.95
N ARG A 60 4.46 12.26 -5.02
CA ARG A 60 5.86 12.65 -5.28
C ARG A 60 6.45 13.49 -4.15
N GLU A 61 5.61 14.10 -3.32
CA GLU A 61 6.02 14.87 -2.15
C GLU A 61 6.43 13.97 -0.97
N SER A 62 6.02 12.71 -0.96
CA SER A 62 6.37 11.77 0.10
C SER A 62 7.87 11.44 0.09
N GLN A 63 8.48 11.31 1.27
CA GLN A 63 9.90 10.95 1.34
C GLN A 63 10.17 9.54 0.80
N LEU A 64 9.17 8.65 0.78
CA LEU A 64 9.29 7.30 0.23
C LEU A 64 9.27 7.28 -1.31
N ALA A 65 8.76 8.32 -1.97
CA ALA A 65 8.69 8.38 -3.43
C ALA A 65 10.08 8.38 -4.08
N ASN A 66 11.06 9.00 -3.43
CA ASN A 66 12.44 9.17 -3.93
C ASN A 66 13.40 8.06 -3.45
N VAL A 67 12.88 7.01 -2.82
CA VAL A 67 13.67 5.83 -2.44
C VAL A 67 13.77 4.91 -3.64
N ASP A 68 14.92 4.97 -4.32
CA ASP A 68 15.17 4.22 -5.55
C ASP A 68 16.25 3.16 -5.37
N ASP A 69 16.29 2.20 -6.30
CA ASP A 69 17.28 1.12 -6.37
C ASP A 69 17.29 0.23 -5.09
N VAL A 70 18.44 -0.28 -4.66
CA VAL A 70 18.61 -1.18 -3.50
C VAL A 70 18.43 -0.52 -2.13
N PHE A 71 17.92 0.71 -2.08
CA PHE A 71 17.66 1.42 -0.85
C PHE A 71 16.27 1.10 -0.32
N ASN A 72 16.17 1.01 1.01
CA ASN A 72 14.91 0.86 1.72
C ASN A 72 14.65 2.15 2.51
N GLY A 73 13.39 2.57 2.54
CA GLY A 73 12.89 3.64 3.39
C GLY A 73 11.85 3.07 4.36
N ILE A 74 11.92 3.46 5.62
CA ILE A 74 10.91 3.15 6.63
C ILE A 74 10.41 4.48 7.19
N LEU A 75 9.17 4.82 6.90
CA LEU A 75 8.46 5.95 7.49
C LEU A 75 7.76 5.47 8.77
N VAL A 76 8.02 6.13 9.89
CA VAL A 76 7.35 5.87 11.17
C VAL A 76 6.68 7.16 11.63
N ARG A 77 5.35 7.15 11.73
CA ARG A 77 4.54 8.25 12.27
C ARG A 77 4.22 7.97 13.73
N GLY A 78 4.64 8.86 14.61
CA GLY A 78 4.35 8.79 16.05
C GLY A 78 3.71 10.06 16.58
N ASP A 79 2.75 9.93 17.50
CA ASP A 79 1.93 11.04 18.01
C ASP A 79 2.75 12.24 18.54
N ALA A 80 3.89 11.96 19.18
CA ALA A 80 4.75 12.98 19.78
C ALA A 80 5.99 13.33 18.92
N THR A 81 6.42 12.43 18.06
CA THR A 81 7.66 12.57 17.27
C THR A 81 7.42 13.08 15.86
N GLY A 82 6.16 13.06 15.40
CA GLY A 82 5.83 13.29 13.99
C GLY A 82 6.37 12.18 13.09
N ASP A 83 6.66 12.55 11.84
CA ASP A 83 7.15 11.64 10.82
C ASP A 83 8.67 11.51 10.88
N VAL A 84 9.14 10.28 11.09
CA VAL A 84 10.57 9.91 11.10
C VAL A 84 10.85 8.94 9.98
N VAL A 85 11.82 9.27 9.11
CA VAL A 85 12.23 8.42 7.99
C VAL A 85 13.60 7.80 8.28
N PHE A 86 13.66 6.47 8.24
CA PHE A 86 14.91 5.72 8.23
C PHE A 86 15.22 5.32 6.79
N TYR A 87 16.38 5.73 6.29
CA TYR A 87 16.81 5.46 4.92
C TYR A 87 18.18 4.77 4.91
N GLY A 88 18.32 3.69 4.14
CA GLY A 88 19.59 2.98 4.03
C GLY A 88 19.55 1.82 3.04
N LYS A 89 20.71 1.22 2.77
CA LYS A 89 20.81 0.03 1.90
C LYS A 89 20.28 -1.20 2.65
N GLY A 90 19.18 -1.77 2.17
CA GLY A 90 18.55 -2.95 2.77
C GLY A 90 19.13 -4.29 2.30
N ALA A 91 19.79 -4.30 1.15
CA ALA A 91 20.39 -5.49 0.54
C ALA A 91 21.90 -5.33 0.33
N GLY A 92 22.66 -6.38 0.65
CA GLY A 92 24.11 -6.46 0.42
C GLY A 92 24.86 -7.21 1.52
N LYS A 93 25.96 -7.88 1.16
CA LYS A 93 26.75 -8.72 2.10
C LYS A 93 27.21 -7.96 3.35
N LEU A 94 27.56 -6.67 3.21
CA LEU A 94 28.12 -5.86 4.30
C LEU A 94 27.04 -5.25 5.22
N PRO A 95 25.95 -4.63 4.72
CA PRO A 95 24.84 -4.17 5.57
C PRO A 95 24.24 -5.27 6.46
N THR A 96 23.99 -6.46 5.90
CA THR A 96 23.45 -7.59 6.67
C THR A 96 24.43 -8.08 7.74
N ALA A 97 25.73 -8.16 7.43
CA ALA A 97 26.75 -8.53 8.42
C ALA A 97 26.84 -7.52 9.56
N SER A 98 26.66 -6.22 9.29
CA SER A 98 26.66 -5.19 10.32
C SER A 98 25.51 -5.36 11.32
N ALA A 99 24.31 -5.71 10.86
CA ALA A 99 23.16 -5.96 11.73
C ALA A 99 23.43 -7.17 12.65
N VAL A 100 23.95 -8.27 12.09
CA VAL A 100 24.31 -9.47 12.87
C VAL A 100 25.36 -9.16 13.94
N VAL A 101 26.41 -8.40 13.60
CA VAL A 101 27.46 -8.05 14.56
C VAL A 101 26.93 -7.14 15.68
N ALA A 102 26.04 -6.20 15.35
CA ALA A 102 25.40 -5.35 16.34
C ALA A 102 24.57 -6.17 17.35
N ASP A 103 23.77 -7.12 16.86
CA ASP A 103 22.99 -8.03 17.72
C ASP A 103 23.89 -8.88 18.62
N VAL A 104 25.01 -9.40 18.10
CA VAL A 104 25.98 -10.17 18.89
C VAL A 104 26.59 -9.31 20.01
N ILE A 105 27.00 -8.08 19.69
CA ILE A 105 27.54 -7.13 20.69
C ILE A 105 26.48 -6.84 21.75
N ASP A 106 25.24 -6.60 21.36
CA ASP A 106 24.16 -6.34 22.28
C ASP A 106 23.87 -7.57 23.15
N CYS A 107 23.83 -8.79 22.62
CA CYS A 107 23.71 -10.02 23.41
C CYS A 107 24.81 -10.14 24.47
N VAL A 108 26.07 -9.85 24.11
CA VAL A 108 27.21 -9.89 25.05
C VAL A 108 27.10 -8.81 26.12
N ARG A 109 26.61 -7.60 25.78
CA ARG A 109 26.35 -6.54 26.76
C ARG A 109 25.19 -6.89 27.70
N HIS A 110 24.16 -7.58 27.22
CA HIS A 110 23.04 -8.04 28.04
C HIS A 110 23.47 -9.04 29.11
N LEU A 111 24.50 -9.86 28.87
CA LEU A 111 25.04 -10.76 29.92
C LEU A 111 25.59 -10.02 31.15
N ARG A 112 25.87 -8.72 31.03
CA ARG A 112 26.50 -7.89 32.08
C ARG A 112 25.61 -6.76 32.59
N SER A 113 24.33 -6.71 32.20
CA SER A 113 23.43 -5.59 32.50
C SER A 113 22.00 -6.07 32.73
N ASP A 114 21.36 -5.60 33.81
CA ASP A 114 19.93 -5.82 34.11
C ASP A 114 19.00 -4.95 33.24
N ARG A 115 19.16 -5.01 31.91
CA ARG A 115 18.25 -4.31 31.00
C ARG A 115 16.89 -5.03 30.94
N LYS A 116 15.81 -4.26 30.89
CA LYS A 116 14.44 -4.79 30.70
C LYS A 116 14.36 -5.60 29.41
N ILE A 117 13.94 -6.84 29.52
CA ILE A 117 13.62 -7.70 28.37
C ILE A 117 12.36 -7.12 27.73
N LEU A 118 12.46 -6.70 26.47
CA LEU A 118 11.30 -6.36 25.65
C LEU A 118 10.69 -7.67 25.16
N PHE A 119 9.44 -7.92 25.51
CA PHE A 119 8.67 -9.04 25.04
C PHE A 119 7.47 -8.54 24.23
N TRP A 120 7.02 -9.38 23.31
CA TRP A 120 5.78 -9.16 22.58
C TRP A 120 4.63 -9.77 23.36
N GLU A 121 3.47 -9.13 23.32
CA GLU A 121 2.24 -9.81 23.70
C GLU A 121 1.92 -10.90 22.67
N ASP A 122 1.36 -12.01 23.14
CA ASP A 122 0.85 -13.06 22.25
C ASP A 122 -0.18 -12.49 21.26
N SER A 123 -0.28 -13.12 20.10
CA SER A 123 -1.27 -12.75 19.09
C SER A 123 -2.67 -12.83 19.69
N LYS A 124 -3.45 -11.76 19.53
CA LYS A 124 -4.86 -11.72 19.96
C LYS A 124 -5.75 -12.19 18.80
N PRO A 125 -6.84 -12.91 19.06
CA PRO A 125 -7.88 -13.15 18.06
C PRO A 125 -8.34 -11.83 17.46
N ASP A 126 -8.57 -11.80 16.15
CA ASP A 126 -9.08 -10.63 15.40
C ASP A 126 -8.23 -9.36 15.53
N TYR A 127 -6.96 -9.48 15.94
CA TYR A 127 -6.07 -8.34 16.07
C TYR A 127 -5.79 -7.65 14.74
N VAL A 128 -5.65 -8.44 13.68
CA VAL A 128 -5.51 -7.94 12.31
C VAL A 128 -6.89 -7.76 11.70
N GLN A 129 -7.16 -6.58 11.15
CA GLN A 129 -8.35 -6.29 10.35
C GLN A 129 -8.22 -6.98 8.98
N PRO A 130 -9.23 -7.74 8.52
CA PRO A 130 -9.29 -8.21 7.15
C PRO A 130 -9.09 -7.04 6.20
N TRP A 131 -8.09 -7.16 5.33
CA TRP A 131 -7.76 -6.11 4.37
C TRP A 131 -8.95 -5.84 3.44
N GLU A 132 -9.79 -6.85 3.18
CA GLU A 132 -10.95 -6.71 2.31
C GLU A 132 -12.03 -5.78 2.86
N ASP A 133 -12.06 -5.63 4.18
CA ASP A 133 -13.02 -4.81 4.93
C ASP A 133 -12.42 -3.48 5.38
N THR A 134 -11.16 -3.20 5.04
CA THR A 134 -10.50 -1.96 5.41
C THR A 134 -10.76 -0.91 4.33
N PRO A 135 -11.43 0.22 4.64
CA PRO A 135 -11.60 1.31 3.68
C PRO A 135 -10.25 1.88 3.27
N GLN A 136 -10.06 2.06 1.97
CA GLN A 136 -8.85 2.60 1.38
C GLN A 136 -9.21 3.51 0.20
N ASP A 137 -8.32 4.44 -0.10
CA ASP A 137 -8.36 5.15 -1.38
C ASP A 137 -7.78 4.24 -2.46
N LEU A 138 -8.45 4.14 -3.60
CA LEU A 138 -8.12 3.20 -4.66
C LEU A 138 -8.04 3.93 -5.99
N PHE A 139 -6.99 3.66 -6.74
CA PHE A 139 -6.96 3.85 -8.18
C PHE A 139 -7.52 2.58 -8.85
N VAL A 140 -8.39 2.75 -9.84
CA VAL A 140 -9.00 1.66 -10.60
C VAL A 140 -8.87 1.96 -12.09
N ARG A 141 -8.44 0.95 -12.85
CA ARG A 141 -8.33 1.00 -14.32
C ARG A 141 -9.25 -0.03 -14.94
N VAL A 142 -10.08 0.41 -15.88
CA VAL A 142 -10.99 -0.44 -16.65
C VAL A 142 -10.74 -0.28 -18.14
N SER A 143 -10.95 -1.35 -18.90
CA SER A 143 -10.94 -1.36 -20.36
C SER A 143 -12.33 -1.63 -20.93
N GLY A 144 -12.58 -1.22 -22.17
CA GLY A 144 -13.86 -1.44 -22.84
C GLY A 144 -13.87 -0.96 -24.29
N GLU A 145 -15.00 -1.13 -24.97
CA GLU A 145 -15.17 -0.62 -26.34
C GLU A 145 -15.64 0.83 -26.32
N GLY A 146 -14.86 1.74 -26.93
CA GLY A 146 -15.21 3.16 -27.05
C GLY A 146 -14.06 4.10 -26.71
N ASP A 147 -14.36 5.39 -26.70
CA ASP A 147 -13.47 6.42 -26.19
C ASP A 147 -13.50 6.49 -24.65
N SER A 148 -12.42 7.00 -24.06
CA SER A 148 -12.24 7.04 -22.61
C SER A 148 -13.29 7.87 -21.87
N ASP A 149 -13.86 8.91 -22.50
CA ASP A 149 -14.91 9.74 -21.88
C ASP A 149 -16.20 8.91 -21.75
N SER A 150 -16.61 8.25 -22.83
CA SER A 150 -17.78 7.35 -22.84
C SER A 150 -17.63 6.18 -21.85
N LEU A 151 -16.42 5.61 -21.72
CA LEU A 151 -16.17 4.56 -20.73
C LEU A 151 -16.30 5.10 -19.30
N PHE A 152 -15.83 6.32 -19.05
CA PHE A 152 -15.95 6.95 -17.74
C PHE A 152 -17.40 7.29 -17.38
N ASP A 153 -18.23 7.70 -18.34
CA ASP A 153 -19.66 7.90 -18.12
C ASP A 153 -20.36 6.61 -17.64
N LEU A 154 -19.96 5.45 -18.16
CA LEU A 154 -20.44 4.15 -17.70
C LEU A 154 -19.96 3.82 -16.29
N VAL A 155 -18.71 4.16 -15.95
CA VAL A 155 -18.17 4.04 -14.59
C VAL A 155 -18.97 4.90 -13.62
N GLN A 156 -19.27 6.16 -13.96
CA GLN A 156 -20.03 7.08 -13.10
C GLN A 156 -21.45 6.58 -12.77
N GLN A 157 -22.06 5.77 -13.64
CA GLN A 157 -23.34 5.14 -13.34
C GLN A 157 -23.25 4.09 -12.22
N VAL A 158 -22.08 3.47 -12.03
CA VAL A 158 -21.82 2.44 -11.00
C VAL A 158 -21.17 3.04 -9.75
N PHE A 159 -20.30 4.04 -9.95
CA PHE A 159 -19.57 4.78 -8.93
C PHE A 159 -19.76 6.28 -9.15
N PRO A 160 -20.89 6.86 -8.66
CA PRO A 160 -21.13 8.30 -8.78
C PRO A 160 -20.05 9.18 -8.16
N GLU A 161 -19.35 8.66 -7.15
CA GLU A 161 -18.23 9.28 -6.44
C GLU A 161 -16.88 9.18 -7.17
N ALA A 162 -16.81 8.44 -8.28
CA ALA A 162 -15.55 8.25 -9.01
C ALA A 162 -15.04 9.58 -9.57
N VAL A 163 -13.74 9.83 -9.34
CA VAL A 163 -13.05 10.99 -9.90
C VAL A 163 -12.17 10.50 -11.04
N ARG A 164 -12.38 11.04 -12.25
CA ARG A 164 -11.60 10.65 -13.41
C ARG A 164 -10.15 11.07 -13.24
N LEU A 165 -9.24 10.19 -13.64
CA LEU A 165 -7.83 10.47 -13.74
C LEU A 165 -7.42 10.36 -15.21
N ILE A 166 -6.93 11.46 -15.80
CA ILE A 166 -6.59 11.52 -17.22
C ILE A 166 -5.06 11.57 -17.33
N ARG A 167 -4.48 10.63 -18.08
CA ARG A 167 -3.04 10.66 -18.37
C ARG A 167 -2.75 11.30 -19.72
N ARG A 168 -1.50 11.76 -19.90
CA ARG A 168 -1.07 12.47 -21.12
C ARG A 168 -1.15 11.61 -22.38
N ASP A 169 -0.77 10.35 -22.27
CA ASP A 169 -0.73 9.38 -23.37
C ASP A 169 -1.94 8.41 -23.27
N GLU A 170 -3.13 8.95 -23.00
CA GLU A 170 -4.36 8.17 -22.92
C GLU A 170 -4.73 7.65 -24.32
N GLU A 171 -4.86 6.33 -24.45
CA GLU A 171 -5.32 5.67 -25.67
C GLU A 171 -6.80 5.31 -25.53
N GLN A 172 -7.50 5.22 -26.65
CA GLN A 172 -8.89 4.76 -26.66
C GLN A 172 -8.99 3.32 -26.14
N GLY A 173 -10.09 3.02 -25.45
CA GLY A 173 -10.38 1.67 -24.95
C GLY A 173 -10.02 1.44 -23.48
N GLU A 174 -9.55 2.45 -22.74
CA GLU A 174 -9.44 2.39 -21.29
C GLU A 174 -9.73 3.72 -20.60
N THR A 175 -10.05 3.66 -19.31
CA THR A 175 -10.15 4.83 -18.44
C THR A 175 -9.66 4.51 -17.03
N GLY A 176 -8.95 5.45 -16.41
CA GLY A 176 -8.54 5.42 -15.02
C GLY A 176 -9.40 6.34 -14.16
N PHE A 177 -9.65 5.94 -12.92
CA PHE A 177 -10.37 6.75 -11.94
C PHE A 177 -9.95 6.43 -10.51
N THR A 178 -10.22 7.34 -9.59
CA THR A 178 -9.99 7.15 -8.17
C THR A 178 -11.30 7.04 -7.41
N LEU A 179 -11.29 6.21 -6.37
CA LEU A 179 -12.35 6.04 -5.40
C LEU A 179 -11.77 6.33 -4.01
N SER A 180 -12.53 6.98 -3.15
CA SER A 180 -12.10 7.29 -1.78
C SER A 180 -12.88 6.49 -0.74
N GLU A 181 -12.20 6.06 0.31
CA GLU A 181 -12.80 5.33 1.45
C GLU A 181 -13.65 4.12 1.02
N VAL A 182 -13.16 3.33 0.05
CA VAL A 182 -13.84 2.14 -0.46
C VAL A 182 -13.16 0.87 0.04
N THR A 183 -13.95 -0.11 0.45
CA THR A 183 -13.42 -1.43 0.80
C THR A 183 -13.31 -2.32 -0.44
N GLU A 184 -12.40 -3.27 -0.39
CA GLU A 184 -12.26 -4.28 -1.44
C GLU A 184 -13.56 -5.04 -1.72
N ASN A 185 -14.29 -5.38 -0.66
CA ASN A 185 -15.57 -6.08 -0.78
C ASN A 185 -16.63 -5.22 -1.49
N GLN A 186 -16.63 -3.91 -1.25
CA GLN A 186 -17.51 -2.97 -1.97
C GLN A 186 -17.13 -2.86 -3.45
N LEU A 187 -15.84 -2.79 -3.77
CA LEU A 187 -15.36 -2.80 -5.15
C LEU A 187 -15.79 -4.09 -5.87
N LYS A 188 -15.49 -5.26 -5.27
CA LYS A 188 -15.85 -6.58 -5.81
C LYS A 188 -17.35 -6.75 -6.06
N ALA A 189 -18.19 -6.25 -5.14
CA ALA A 189 -19.65 -6.33 -5.29
C ALA A 189 -20.16 -5.53 -6.50
N LYS A 190 -19.44 -4.50 -6.94
CA LYS A 190 -19.80 -3.65 -8.08
C LYS A 190 -19.15 -4.10 -9.40
N ILE A 191 -18.18 -5.02 -9.40
CA ILE A 191 -17.53 -5.55 -10.63
C ILE A 191 -18.56 -6.11 -11.62
N PRO A 192 -19.53 -6.94 -11.24
CA PRO A 192 -20.51 -7.48 -12.20
C PRO A 192 -21.31 -6.38 -12.92
N ALA A 193 -21.60 -5.26 -12.23
CA ALA A 193 -22.31 -4.13 -12.83
C ALA A 193 -21.45 -3.36 -13.86
N LEU A 194 -20.12 -3.37 -13.71
CA LEU A 194 -19.19 -2.87 -14.73
C LEU A 194 -19.17 -3.81 -15.94
N GLU A 195 -19.07 -5.12 -15.71
CA GLU A 195 -19.01 -6.14 -16.77
C GLU A 195 -20.29 -6.16 -17.63
N GLU A 196 -21.47 -6.01 -17.01
CA GLU A 196 -22.75 -5.87 -17.72
C GLU A 196 -22.81 -4.66 -18.66
N ARG A 197 -21.97 -3.65 -18.42
CA ARG A 197 -21.85 -2.43 -19.23
C ARG A 197 -20.72 -2.53 -20.25
N GLY A 198 -20.09 -3.69 -20.40
CA GLY A 198 -18.98 -3.91 -21.34
C GLY A 198 -17.63 -3.40 -20.84
N LEU A 199 -17.51 -3.10 -19.54
CA LEU A 199 -16.25 -2.70 -18.91
C LEU A 199 -15.58 -3.89 -18.24
N LYS A 200 -14.28 -4.04 -18.44
CA LYS A 200 -13.46 -5.06 -17.80
C LYS A 200 -12.48 -4.40 -16.83
N LEU A 201 -12.42 -4.91 -15.60
CA LEU A 201 -11.42 -4.48 -14.63
C LEU A 201 -10.03 -4.95 -15.07
N GLU A 202 -9.09 -4.03 -15.28
CA GLU A 202 -7.71 -4.34 -15.66
C GLU A 202 -6.78 -4.32 -14.45
N ASN A 203 -6.88 -3.28 -13.62
CA ASN A 203 -6.05 -3.17 -12.43
C ASN A 203 -6.72 -2.33 -11.33
N ARG A 204 -6.28 -2.54 -10.09
CA ARG A 204 -6.62 -1.67 -8.96
C ARG A 204 -5.42 -1.56 -8.03
N ILE A 205 -5.14 -0.34 -7.58
CA ILE A 205 -3.93 -0.02 -6.81
C ILE A 205 -4.33 0.89 -5.66
N THR A 206 -3.89 0.57 -4.44
CA THR A 206 -4.14 1.42 -3.27
C THR A 206 -3.42 2.77 -3.40
N ILE A 207 -4.04 3.84 -2.94
CA ILE A 207 -3.43 5.16 -2.81
C ILE A 207 -3.06 5.38 -1.35
N ALA A 208 -1.78 5.66 -1.10
CA ALA A 208 -1.26 5.92 0.23
C ALA A 208 -1.69 7.30 0.76
N ASP A 209 -1.90 7.42 2.07
CA ASP A 209 -2.32 8.63 2.76
C ASP A 209 -1.14 9.48 3.32
N PHE A 210 0.08 9.28 2.80
CA PHE A 210 1.33 9.87 3.31
C PHE A 210 2.32 10.32 2.20
#